data_AF-A0A954EQ74-F1
#
_entry.id   AF-A0A954EQ74-F1
#
_cell.length_a   1.000
_cell.length_b   1.000
_cell.length_c   1.000
_cell.angle_alpha   90.00
_cell.angle_beta   90.00
_cell.angle_gamma   90.00
#
_symmetry.space_group_name_H-M   'P 1'
#
loop_
_entity.id
_entity.type
_entity.pdbx_description
1 polymer ?
#
loop_
_entity_poly.entity_id
_entity_poly.type
_entity_poly.pdbx_seq_one_letter_code
_entity_poly.pdbx_strand_id
1 'polypeptide(L)'
;MSLFPVVFRFPITRMPILFRSVAAFAIGMLLLATVNCVSADERLFGIACRSVHLGYPAPPADVFYNEISVTNSADGSYFMVAGWSKGYFGIQELGDGSKVALFSVWDPGNQNDPGIVPESRKVKVLKQADDVTVKRFGGEGTGGQCFFKFDWKAGETYRFAVASQPDGDRTAFSGFIYLNESQQWKHLVTFSTISNNSKLTGLYSFVEDFRRNRVSTTKNRQAEFGVGWVRTQDNGWSPLRSARFTGDANPATNIDGGILGKHFFLSTGGDVTSEHGKLRETYTLPDEVESPKPHDILTALDAAVSDVIQGNEASK
;
A
#
# COMPACT_ATOMS: atom_id res chain seq x y z
N MET A 1 41.80 58.72 58.86
CA MET A 1 41.05 59.79 59.55
C MET A 1 39.92 60.21 58.61
N SER A 2 38.68 59.81 58.92
CA SER A 2 37.60 60.71 59.40
C SER A 2 37.22 61.74 58.35
N LEU A 3 35.97 62.00 57.99
CA LEU A 3 34.65 61.74 58.57
C LEU A 3 33.64 62.22 57.49
N PHE A 4 32.49 61.55 57.36
CA PHE A 4 31.31 62.07 56.65
C PHE A 4 30.65 63.22 57.45
N PRO A 5 29.74 64.01 56.83
CA PRO A 5 28.31 63.89 57.19
C PRO A 5 27.34 64.05 55.97
N VAL A 6 26.21 63.32 55.83
CA VAL A 6 24.82 63.44 56.39
C VAL A 6 24.23 64.88 56.26
N VAL A 7 22.99 65.22 55.85
CA VAL A 7 21.60 64.70 56.04
C VAL A 7 20.60 65.42 55.07
N PHE A 8 19.38 64.83 54.89
CA PHE A 8 18.03 65.42 54.64
C PHE A 8 17.37 65.00 53.30
N ARG A 9 16.09 64.60 53.15
CA ARG A 9 14.90 64.34 54.01
C ARG A 9 13.88 63.53 53.17
N PHE A 10 13.08 62.65 53.79
CA PHE A 10 11.96 61.84 53.23
C PHE A 10 10.62 62.62 53.18
N PRO A 11 9.55 62.20 52.42
CA PRO A 11 8.59 61.14 52.83
C PRO A 11 8.16 60.17 51.69
N ILE A 12 8.19 58.85 51.88
CA ILE A 12 7.14 57.92 52.39
C ILE A 12 5.89 57.77 51.48
N THR A 13 5.76 56.60 50.86
CA THR A 13 4.49 55.86 50.70
C THR A 13 4.74 54.35 50.78
N ARG A 14 3.71 53.62 51.23
CA ARG A 14 3.74 52.37 52.01
C ARG A 14 4.08 51.06 51.25
N MET A 15 4.68 50.14 52.03
CA MET A 15 4.83 48.66 51.94
C MET A 15 3.50 47.86 51.81
N PRO A 16 3.45 46.50 51.62
CA PRO A 16 4.44 45.43 51.99
C PRO A 16 4.83 44.44 50.85
N ILE A 17 6.02 43.81 50.80
CA ILE A 17 6.53 42.60 51.52
C ILE A 17 5.59 41.38 51.29
N LEU A 18 5.94 40.17 50.82
CA LEU A 18 7.14 39.29 50.75
C LEU A 18 6.74 38.18 49.72
N PHE A 19 7.57 37.59 48.85
CA PHE A 19 8.48 36.48 49.16
C PHE A 19 9.27 36.10 47.90
N ARG A 20 10.55 35.78 48.10
CA ARG A 20 11.47 35.18 47.13
C ARG A 20 10.95 33.81 46.66
N SER A 21 11.21 33.50 45.38
CA SER A 21 11.74 32.19 44.96
C SER A 21 12.31 32.28 43.54
N VAL A 22 13.63 32.16 43.44
CA VAL A 22 14.35 31.75 42.24
C VAL A 22 14.32 30.23 42.22
N ALA A 23 13.80 29.59 41.16
CA ALA A 23 14.33 28.33 40.64
C ALA A 23 13.56 27.83 39.41
N ALA A 24 14.37 27.42 38.41
CA ALA A 24 14.13 26.36 37.43
C ALA A 24 13.11 26.61 36.30
N PHE A 25 13.68 27.01 35.17
CA PHE A 25 13.26 26.62 33.82
C PHE A 25 12.95 25.12 33.77
N ALA A 26 11.69 24.79 33.54
CA ALA A 26 11.29 23.52 32.95
C ALA A 26 10.26 23.86 31.87
N ILE A 27 10.75 24.22 30.68
CA ILE A 27 9.92 24.20 29.47
C ILE A 27 9.70 22.71 29.18
N GLY A 28 8.64 22.17 29.80
CA GLY A 28 8.05 20.92 29.37
C GLY A 28 7.53 21.14 27.96
N MET A 29 8.32 20.71 26.98
CA MET A 29 7.91 20.59 25.59
C MET A 29 6.84 19.50 25.54
N LEU A 30 5.59 19.90 25.82
CA LEU A 30 4.41 19.10 25.55
C LEU A 30 4.27 19.06 24.04
N LEU A 31 4.96 18.09 23.41
CA LEU A 31 4.65 17.62 22.08
C LEU A 31 3.19 17.14 22.14
N LEU A 32 2.25 18.04 21.79
CA LEU A 32 0.95 17.63 21.33
C LEU A 32 1.22 16.74 20.11
N ALA A 33 1.22 15.43 20.34
CA ALA A 33 0.97 14.47 19.29
C ALA A 33 -0.38 14.88 18.70
N THR A 34 -0.34 15.53 17.55
CA THR A 34 -1.52 15.70 16.71
C THR A 34 -1.92 14.29 16.31
N VAL A 35 -2.82 13.72 17.10
CA VAL A 35 -3.65 12.61 16.67
C VAL A 35 -4.38 13.18 15.46
N ASN A 36 -3.90 12.84 14.26
CA ASN A 36 -4.72 12.93 13.06
C ASN A 36 -5.86 11.96 13.31
N CYS A 37 -6.92 12.47 13.95
CA CYS A 37 -8.23 11.86 13.91
C CYS A 37 -8.61 11.90 12.43
N VAL A 38 -8.30 10.82 11.71
CA VAL A 38 -8.87 10.59 10.40
C VAL A 38 -10.37 10.55 10.66
N SER A 39 -11.04 11.67 10.39
CA SER A 39 -12.48 11.75 10.43
C SER A 39 -13.01 10.59 9.59
N ALA A 40 -13.96 9.83 10.12
CA ALA A 40 -14.60 8.78 9.36
C ALA A 40 -15.10 9.39 8.04
N ASP A 41 -14.85 8.71 6.90
CA ASP A 41 -15.47 9.11 5.64
C ASP A 41 -16.90 8.54 5.63
N GLU A 42 -17.75 9.19 6.41
CA GLU A 42 -19.15 8.81 6.60
C GLU A 42 -19.93 8.80 5.26
N ARG A 43 -19.40 9.42 4.21
CA ARG A 43 -20.05 9.50 2.89
C ARG A 43 -20.23 8.13 2.24
N LEU A 44 -19.38 7.14 2.57
CA LEU A 44 -19.46 5.79 2.00
C LEU A 44 -20.16 4.77 2.92
N PHE A 45 -20.53 5.16 4.15
CA PHE A 45 -21.21 4.26 5.07
C PHE A 45 -22.56 3.79 4.48
N GLY A 46 -22.76 2.48 4.44
CA GLY A 46 -23.95 1.85 3.83
C GLY A 46 -24.02 1.96 2.30
N ILE A 47 -23.02 2.56 1.64
CA ILE A 47 -22.90 2.63 0.17
C ILE A 47 -21.89 1.61 -0.35
N ALA A 48 -20.77 1.49 0.35
CA ALA A 48 -19.69 0.56 0.07
C ALA A 48 -19.28 -0.19 1.33
N CYS A 49 -18.71 -1.38 1.18
CA CYS A 49 -17.96 -2.02 2.25
C CYS A 49 -16.80 -1.14 2.72
N ARG A 50 -16.35 -1.33 3.95
CA ARG A 50 -15.09 -0.75 4.41
C ARG A 50 -13.94 -1.48 3.74
N SER A 51 -13.05 -0.76 3.06
CA SER A 51 -11.84 -1.38 2.52
C SER A 51 -10.90 -1.75 3.66
N VAL A 52 -10.38 -2.97 3.61
CA VAL A 52 -9.51 -3.54 4.63
C VAL A 52 -8.18 -3.93 4.03
N HIS A 53 -7.09 -3.82 4.80
CA HIS A 53 -5.72 -3.89 4.29
C HIS A 53 -4.81 -4.71 5.19
N LEU A 54 -3.79 -5.29 4.59
CA LEU A 54 -2.62 -5.85 5.25
C LEU A 54 -1.39 -5.01 4.85
N GLY A 55 -0.71 -4.41 5.82
CA GLY A 55 0.57 -3.75 5.61
C GLY A 55 1.73 -4.64 6.05
N TYR A 56 2.66 -4.94 5.15
CA TYR A 56 3.78 -5.85 5.44
C TYR A 56 5.04 -5.05 5.81
N PRO A 57 5.57 -5.21 7.04
CA PRO A 57 6.86 -4.62 7.41
C PRO A 57 7.98 -5.31 6.62
N ALA A 58 8.69 -4.53 5.81
CA ALA A 58 9.80 -5.03 4.99
C ALA A 58 10.83 -3.93 4.75
N PRO A 59 12.13 -4.28 4.59
CA PRO A 59 13.09 -3.36 4.02
C PRO A 59 12.74 -3.02 2.56
N PRO A 60 13.31 -1.94 2.00
CA PRO A 60 13.20 -1.67 0.57
C PRO A 60 13.64 -2.86 -0.27
N ALA A 61 12.83 -3.25 -1.25
CA ALA A 61 13.00 -4.46 -2.04
C ALA A 61 13.01 -4.18 -3.54
N ASP A 62 13.72 -5.02 -4.29
CA ASP A 62 13.73 -4.98 -5.75
C ASP A 62 12.65 -5.90 -6.34
N VAL A 63 12.20 -6.91 -5.58
CA VAL A 63 11.08 -7.78 -5.94
C VAL A 63 10.15 -7.95 -4.74
N PHE A 64 8.84 -7.86 -4.96
CA PHE A 64 7.80 -8.26 -4.03
C PHE A 64 6.93 -9.33 -4.68
N TYR A 65 6.87 -10.50 -4.05
CA TYR A 65 6.03 -11.64 -4.41
C TYR A 65 4.95 -11.86 -3.35
N ASN A 66 3.73 -12.20 -3.78
CA ASN A 66 2.68 -12.63 -2.88
C ASN A 66 1.69 -13.57 -3.59
N GLU A 67 0.94 -14.32 -2.78
CA GLU A 67 -0.09 -15.25 -3.23
C GLU A 67 -1.45 -14.84 -2.70
N ILE A 68 -2.50 -15.12 -3.47
CA ILE A 68 -3.88 -14.89 -3.06
C ILE A 68 -4.77 -16.08 -3.39
N SER A 69 -5.68 -16.40 -2.49
CA SER A 69 -6.83 -17.26 -2.74
C SER A 69 -8.12 -16.52 -2.36
N VAL A 70 -8.93 -16.18 -3.35
CA VAL A 70 -10.24 -15.54 -3.11
C VAL A 70 -11.23 -16.63 -2.72
N THR A 71 -11.73 -16.60 -1.49
CA THR A 71 -12.69 -17.60 -0.99
C THR A 71 -14.13 -17.16 -1.22
N ASN A 72 -14.39 -15.86 -1.23
CA ASN A 72 -15.70 -15.31 -1.54
C ASN A 72 -15.59 -13.97 -2.26
N SER A 73 -16.44 -13.76 -3.28
CA SER A 73 -16.45 -12.57 -4.11
C SER A 73 -17.86 -12.08 -4.39
N ALA A 74 -17.93 -10.84 -4.87
CA ALA A 74 -19.15 -10.20 -5.35
C ALA A 74 -18.80 -9.25 -6.50
N ASP A 75 -19.80 -8.93 -7.33
CA ASP A 75 -19.64 -7.92 -8.38
C ASP A 75 -19.02 -6.62 -7.84
N GLY A 76 -18.00 -6.12 -8.54
CA GLY A 76 -17.26 -4.92 -8.17
C GLY A 76 -16.38 -5.08 -6.94
N SER A 77 -15.64 -6.20 -6.87
CA SER A 77 -14.65 -6.47 -5.82
C SER A 77 -13.24 -6.32 -6.37
N TYR A 78 -12.38 -5.65 -5.60
CA TYR A 78 -10.95 -5.65 -5.88
C TYR A 78 -10.20 -6.37 -4.77
N PHE A 79 -9.50 -7.45 -5.14
CA PHE A 79 -8.57 -8.18 -4.29
C PHE A 79 -7.15 -7.83 -4.73
N MET A 80 -6.55 -6.86 -4.04
CA MET A 80 -5.22 -6.36 -4.34
C MET A 80 -4.17 -7.18 -3.60
N VAL A 81 -3.19 -7.70 -4.35
CA VAL A 81 -2.26 -8.73 -3.90
C VAL A 81 -0.89 -8.16 -3.56
N ALA A 82 -0.32 -7.34 -4.44
CA ALA A 82 1.04 -6.84 -4.33
C ALA A 82 1.11 -5.33 -4.57
N GLY A 83 0.85 -4.54 -3.52
CA GLY A 83 0.92 -3.09 -3.54
C GLY A 83 2.23 -2.55 -2.98
N TRP A 84 2.60 -1.35 -3.41
CA TRP A 84 3.75 -0.60 -2.91
C TRP A 84 3.48 0.91 -3.00
N SER A 85 4.41 1.73 -2.51
CA SER A 85 4.26 3.19 -2.45
C SER A 85 4.08 3.92 -3.79
N LYS A 86 4.22 3.23 -4.93
CA LYS A 86 4.03 3.79 -6.28
C LYS A 86 3.03 3.02 -7.14
N GLY A 87 2.39 1.98 -6.63
CA GLY A 87 1.39 1.26 -7.40
C GLY A 87 0.68 0.14 -6.66
N TYR A 88 -0.18 -0.54 -7.39
CA TYR A 88 -0.95 -1.67 -6.91
C TYR A 88 -1.09 -2.72 -7.99
N PHE A 89 -1.18 -3.99 -7.57
CA PHE A 89 -1.34 -5.13 -8.46
C PHE A 89 -2.24 -6.18 -7.83
N GLY A 90 -3.26 -6.64 -8.57
CA GLY A 90 -4.12 -7.73 -8.11
C GLY A 90 -5.20 -8.10 -9.12
N ILE A 91 -6.30 -8.66 -8.64
CA ILE A 91 -7.41 -9.18 -9.46
C ILE A 91 -8.76 -8.61 -9.06
N GLN A 92 -9.61 -8.39 -10.04
CA GLN A 92 -10.93 -7.81 -9.88
C GLN A 92 -12.01 -8.74 -10.44
N GLU A 93 -13.18 -8.70 -9.81
CA GLU A 93 -14.46 -9.05 -10.42
C GLU A 93 -15.19 -7.74 -10.70
N LEU A 94 -15.40 -7.43 -11.97
CA LEU A 94 -16.05 -6.22 -12.42
C LEU A 94 -17.56 -6.27 -12.18
N GLY A 95 -18.23 -5.13 -12.35
CA GLY A 95 -19.65 -5.01 -12.08
C GLY A 95 -20.58 -5.79 -13.04
N ASP A 96 -20.02 -6.37 -14.10
CA ASP A 96 -20.68 -7.25 -15.05
C ASP A 96 -20.26 -8.73 -14.88
N GLY A 97 -19.53 -9.03 -13.81
CA GLY A 97 -18.99 -10.37 -13.51
C GLY A 97 -17.72 -10.73 -14.29
N SER A 98 -17.25 -9.89 -15.22
CA SER A 98 -16.00 -10.14 -15.92
C SER A 98 -14.80 -9.99 -14.98
N LYS A 99 -13.74 -10.77 -15.22
CA LYS A 99 -12.59 -10.86 -14.33
C LYS A 99 -11.30 -10.45 -15.02
N VAL A 100 -10.51 -9.66 -14.31
CA VAL A 100 -9.29 -9.05 -14.84
C VAL A 100 -8.19 -9.03 -13.78
N ALA A 101 -6.93 -9.10 -14.22
CA ALA A 101 -5.81 -8.63 -13.43
C ALA A 101 -5.53 -7.15 -13.79
N LEU A 102 -5.26 -6.35 -12.76
CA LEU A 102 -5.01 -4.91 -12.86
C LEU A 102 -3.67 -4.57 -12.23
N PHE A 103 -2.77 -3.95 -13.00
CA PHE A 103 -1.49 -3.41 -12.54
C PHE A 103 -1.45 -1.91 -12.83
N SER A 104 -1.21 -1.10 -11.80
CA SER A 104 -1.24 0.36 -11.90
C SER A 104 -0.03 1.00 -11.24
N VAL A 105 0.48 2.07 -11.85
CA VAL A 105 1.55 2.90 -11.33
C VAL A 105 1.12 4.36 -11.37
N TRP A 106 1.30 5.08 -10.27
CA TRP A 106 0.99 6.51 -10.19
C TRP A 106 2.06 7.38 -10.88
N ASP A 107 1.60 8.48 -11.46
CA ASP A 107 2.43 9.62 -11.81
C ASP A 107 2.99 10.30 -10.54
N PRO A 108 4.09 11.07 -10.65
CA PRO A 108 4.56 11.90 -9.55
C PRO A 108 3.61 13.09 -9.29
N GLY A 109 3.25 13.30 -8.02
CA GLY A 109 2.43 14.42 -7.57
C GLY A 109 1.08 13.97 -7.00
N ASN A 110 0.18 14.94 -6.76
CA ASN A 110 -1.11 14.74 -6.08
C ASN A 110 -2.31 15.18 -6.95
N GLN A 111 -2.12 15.23 -8.27
CA GLN A 111 -3.16 15.63 -9.21
C GLN A 111 -4.15 14.49 -9.49
N ASN A 112 -5.41 14.86 -9.76
CA ASN A 112 -6.51 13.92 -10.03
C ASN A 112 -6.96 13.91 -11.50
N ASP A 113 -6.59 14.91 -12.30
CA ASP A 113 -6.91 14.94 -13.73
C ASP A 113 -5.69 14.46 -14.55
N PRO A 114 -5.77 13.33 -15.27
CA PRO A 114 -4.66 12.84 -16.08
C PRO A 114 -4.35 13.71 -17.29
N GLY A 115 -5.29 14.57 -17.71
CA GLY A 115 -5.14 15.48 -18.85
C GLY A 115 -4.18 16.64 -18.59
N ILE A 116 -3.98 17.02 -17.32
CA ILE A 116 -3.10 18.14 -16.94
C ILE A 116 -1.66 17.72 -16.62
N VAL A 117 -1.37 16.43 -16.58
CA VAL A 117 -0.02 15.93 -16.26
C VAL A 117 0.90 16.22 -17.46
N PRO A 118 2.02 16.93 -17.29
CA PRO A 118 2.98 17.13 -18.37
C PRO A 118 3.53 15.80 -18.90
N GLU A 119 3.70 15.65 -20.22
CA GLU A 119 4.17 14.39 -20.83
C GLU A 119 5.48 13.86 -20.24
N SER A 120 6.43 14.74 -19.94
CA SER A 120 7.70 14.37 -19.30
C SER A 120 7.53 13.73 -17.91
N ARG A 121 6.44 14.06 -17.23
CA ARG A 121 6.10 13.58 -15.89
C ARG A 121 5.20 12.35 -15.90
N LYS A 122 4.50 12.05 -16.99
CA LYS A 122 3.63 10.88 -17.08
C LYS A 122 4.42 9.59 -16.90
N VAL A 123 3.75 8.59 -16.34
CA VAL A 123 4.13 7.18 -16.44
C VAL A 123 4.30 6.83 -17.91
N LYS A 124 5.44 6.21 -18.23
CA LYS A 124 5.77 5.72 -19.57
C LYS A 124 5.52 4.22 -19.63
N VAL A 125 5.10 3.74 -20.79
CA VAL A 125 5.05 2.30 -21.10
C VAL A 125 6.38 1.92 -21.75
N LEU A 126 7.16 1.07 -21.09
CA LEU A 126 8.43 0.58 -21.65
C LEU A 126 8.22 -0.74 -22.40
N LYS A 127 7.33 -1.58 -21.89
CA LYS A 127 6.96 -2.86 -22.49
C LYS A 127 5.54 -3.23 -22.10
N GLN A 128 4.81 -3.91 -22.98
CA GLN A 128 3.49 -4.45 -22.72
C GLN A 128 3.33 -5.77 -23.48
N ALA A 129 2.60 -6.73 -22.92
CA ALA A 129 2.19 -7.92 -23.64
C ALA A 129 1.07 -7.62 -24.65
N ASP A 130 0.97 -8.41 -25.72
CA ASP A 130 0.03 -8.15 -26.83
C ASP A 130 -1.46 -8.25 -26.41
N ASP A 131 -1.73 -9.03 -25.37
CA ASP A 131 -3.07 -9.31 -24.84
C ASP A 131 -3.44 -8.47 -23.61
N VAL A 132 -2.65 -7.44 -23.28
CA VAL A 132 -3.01 -6.47 -22.22
C VAL A 132 -3.46 -5.14 -22.80
N THR A 133 -4.42 -4.52 -22.14
CA THR A 133 -4.91 -3.19 -22.50
C THR A 133 -4.34 -2.15 -21.55
N VAL A 134 -3.55 -1.20 -22.06
CA VAL A 134 -3.00 -0.09 -21.28
C VAL A 134 -3.86 1.17 -21.42
N LYS A 135 -4.14 1.84 -20.30
CA LYS A 135 -4.86 3.12 -20.24
C LYS A 135 -4.27 4.01 -19.15
N ARG A 136 -4.70 5.27 -19.13
CA ARG A 136 -4.43 6.19 -18.02
C ARG A 136 -5.61 6.26 -17.06
N PHE A 137 -5.34 6.59 -15.80
CA PHE A 137 -6.36 6.77 -14.76
C PHE A 137 -6.25 8.13 -14.06
N GLY A 138 -7.32 8.49 -13.35
CA GLY A 138 -7.54 9.76 -12.65
C GLY A 138 -8.46 9.59 -11.42
N GLY A 139 -8.83 10.70 -10.77
CA GLY A 139 -9.82 10.77 -9.68
C GLY A 139 -9.23 10.55 -8.28
N GLU A 140 -8.34 9.58 -8.14
CA GLU A 140 -7.66 9.21 -6.88
C GLU A 140 -6.14 9.19 -7.10
N GLY A 141 -5.61 10.33 -7.54
CA GLY A 141 -4.32 10.41 -8.22
C GLY A 141 -4.44 10.16 -9.72
N THR A 142 -3.30 10.16 -10.41
CA THR A 142 -3.20 9.91 -11.85
C THR A 142 -2.08 8.92 -12.14
N GLY A 143 -2.15 8.22 -13.27
CA GLY A 143 -1.11 7.26 -13.63
C GLY A 143 -1.42 6.43 -14.87
N GLY A 144 -0.62 5.38 -15.04
CA GLY A 144 -0.81 4.34 -16.07
C GLY A 144 -1.27 3.04 -15.44
N GLN A 145 -2.15 2.32 -16.12
CA GLN A 145 -2.65 1.02 -15.69
C GLN A 145 -2.80 0.06 -16.85
N CYS A 146 -2.59 -1.24 -16.62
CA CYS A 146 -2.88 -2.29 -17.59
C CYS A 146 -3.96 -3.24 -17.06
N PHE A 147 -4.80 -3.71 -17.97
CA PHE A 147 -5.79 -4.76 -17.74
C PHE A 147 -5.42 -6.00 -18.55
N PHE A 148 -5.37 -7.14 -17.87
CA PHE A 148 -5.26 -8.46 -18.48
C PHE A 148 -6.54 -9.23 -18.20
N LYS A 149 -7.21 -9.77 -19.23
CA LYS A 149 -8.37 -10.63 -19.02
C LYS A 149 -7.90 -11.90 -18.33
N PHE A 150 -8.37 -12.13 -17.11
CA PHE A 150 -7.90 -13.21 -16.27
C PHE A 150 -9.09 -13.82 -15.54
N ASP A 151 -9.59 -14.95 -16.06
CA ASP A 151 -10.79 -15.63 -15.56
C ASP A 151 -10.49 -16.45 -14.31
N TRP A 152 -10.04 -15.76 -13.26
CA TRP A 152 -9.70 -16.37 -11.99
C TRP A 152 -10.93 -17.00 -11.32
N LYS A 153 -10.71 -18.01 -10.50
CA LYS A 153 -11.77 -18.78 -9.84
C LYS A 153 -11.63 -18.71 -8.34
N ALA A 154 -12.77 -18.60 -7.65
CA ALA A 154 -12.78 -18.69 -6.21
C ALA A 154 -12.24 -20.06 -5.75
N GLY A 155 -11.45 -20.06 -4.68
CA GLY A 155 -10.78 -21.25 -4.15
C GLY A 155 -9.47 -21.64 -4.84
N GLU A 156 -9.14 -21.05 -6.00
CA GLU A 156 -7.81 -21.24 -6.61
C GLU A 156 -6.79 -20.25 -6.01
N THR A 157 -5.51 -20.66 -5.97
CA THR A 157 -4.39 -19.80 -5.56
C THR A 157 -3.71 -19.20 -6.78
N TYR A 158 -3.48 -17.90 -6.75
CA TYR A 158 -2.78 -17.15 -7.79
C TYR A 158 -1.56 -16.45 -7.22
N ARG A 159 -0.51 -16.35 -8.04
CA ARG A 159 0.79 -15.81 -7.63
C ARG A 159 1.14 -14.57 -8.43
N PHE A 160 1.59 -13.53 -7.71
CA PHE A 160 1.87 -12.22 -8.25
C PHE A 160 3.28 -11.81 -7.86
N ALA A 161 3.98 -11.14 -8.78
CA ALA A 161 5.23 -10.48 -8.47
C ALA A 161 5.29 -9.10 -9.11
N VAL A 162 5.91 -8.17 -8.39
CA VAL A 162 6.29 -6.85 -8.90
C VAL A 162 7.79 -6.71 -8.74
N ALA A 163 8.47 -6.20 -9.75
CA ALA A 163 9.88 -5.88 -9.68
C ALA A 163 10.13 -4.39 -9.97
N SER A 164 11.10 -3.80 -9.26
CA SER A 164 11.55 -2.43 -9.47
C SER A 164 12.98 -2.41 -10.02
N GLN A 165 13.20 -1.64 -11.08
CA GLN A 165 14.50 -1.40 -11.68
C GLN A 165 14.74 0.11 -11.79
N PRO A 166 15.58 0.70 -10.92
CA PRO A 166 15.99 2.10 -11.03
C PRO A 166 16.67 2.42 -12.37
N ASP A 167 16.38 3.60 -12.92
CA ASP A 167 16.93 4.12 -14.17
C ASP A 167 16.96 5.66 -14.13
N GLY A 168 18.13 6.24 -13.82
CA GLY A 168 18.32 7.69 -13.76
C GLY A 168 17.56 8.35 -12.61
N ASP A 169 16.54 9.15 -12.90
CA ASP A 169 15.60 9.74 -11.92
C ASP A 169 14.28 8.96 -11.83
N ARG A 170 14.13 7.92 -12.66
CA ARG A 170 12.93 7.09 -12.78
C ARG A 170 13.16 5.71 -12.18
N THR A 171 12.06 5.01 -11.94
CA THR A 171 12.06 3.58 -11.67
C THR A 171 11.10 2.90 -12.63
N ALA A 172 11.56 1.83 -13.28
CA ALA A 172 10.71 0.91 -14.01
C ALA A 172 10.11 -0.13 -13.06
N PHE A 173 8.80 -0.33 -13.12
CA PHE A 173 8.05 -1.32 -12.38
C PHE A 173 7.43 -2.34 -13.33
N SER A 174 7.74 -3.61 -13.14
CA SER A 174 7.27 -4.71 -13.99
C SER A 174 6.31 -5.61 -13.21
N GLY A 175 5.12 -5.89 -13.77
CA GLY A 175 4.11 -6.77 -13.18
C GLY A 175 4.11 -8.15 -13.82
N PHE A 176 4.10 -9.20 -12.99
CA PHE A 176 4.11 -10.60 -13.40
C PHE A 176 3.01 -11.42 -12.69
N ILE A 177 2.31 -12.24 -13.46
CA ILE A 177 1.32 -13.18 -12.94
C ILE A 177 1.71 -14.61 -13.32
N TYR A 178 1.63 -15.55 -12.38
CA TYR A 178 1.81 -16.96 -12.69
C TYR A 178 0.51 -17.53 -13.26
N LEU A 179 0.57 -18.07 -14.48
CA LEU A 179 -0.54 -18.75 -15.12
C LEU A 179 -0.51 -20.23 -14.70
N ASN A 180 -1.51 -20.65 -13.93
CA ASN A 180 -1.58 -22.00 -13.38
C ASN A 180 -1.70 -23.06 -14.47
N GLU A 181 -2.46 -22.78 -15.53
CA GLU A 181 -2.76 -23.70 -16.63
C GLU A 181 -1.53 -24.02 -17.47
N SER A 182 -0.71 -23.00 -17.76
CA SER A 182 0.51 -23.16 -18.54
C SER A 182 1.75 -23.35 -17.68
N GLN A 183 1.62 -23.26 -16.36
CA GLN A 183 2.71 -23.34 -15.39
C GLN A 183 3.86 -22.36 -15.66
N GLN A 184 3.53 -21.14 -16.08
CA GLN A 184 4.51 -20.14 -16.50
C GLN A 184 4.21 -18.76 -15.94
N TRP A 185 5.27 -18.03 -15.62
CA TRP A 185 5.19 -16.61 -15.32
C TRP A 185 4.97 -15.81 -16.60
N LYS A 186 3.90 -15.00 -16.61
CA LYS A 186 3.59 -14.04 -17.67
C LYS A 186 3.96 -12.63 -17.21
N HIS A 187 4.83 -11.97 -17.96
CA HIS A 187 5.03 -10.52 -17.88
C HIS A 187 3.84 -9.80 -18.51
N LEU A 188 3.24 -8.84 -17.79
CA LEU A 188 2.10 -8.07 -18.29
C LEU A 188 2.54 -6.75 -18.91
N VAL A 189 3.27 -5.95 -18.13
CA VAL A 189 3.66 -4.59 -18.50
C VAL A 189 4.87 -4.16 -17.69
N THR A 190 5.65 -3.25 -18.25
CA THR A 190 6.67 -2.47 -17.54
C THR A 190 6.35 -0.99 -17.69
N PHE A 191 6.03 -0.34 -16.56
CA PHE A 191 5.78 1.09 -16.48
C PHE A 191 6.96 1.81 -15.84
N SER A 192 7.33 2.99 -16.34
CA SER A 192 8.39 3.83 -15.75
C SER A 192 7.81 5.15 -15.24
N THR A 193 8.07 5.49 -13.98
CA THR A 193 7.63 6.74 -13.34
C THR A 193 8.80 7.50 -12.72
N ILE A 194 8.66 8.82 -12.53
CA ILE A 194 9.67 9.60 -11.80
C ILE A 194 9.51 9.30 -10.32
N SER A 195 10.56 8.73 -9.73
CA SER A 195 10.51 8.25 -8.35
C SER A 195 11.85 8.38 -7.63
N ASN A 196 12.82 9.10 -8.20
CA ASN A 196 14.16 9.27 -7.62
C ASN A 196 14.79 7.92 -7.24
N ASN A 197 14.72 6.93 -8.15
CA ASN A 197 15.23 5.58 -7.93
C ASN A 197 14.60 4.84 -6.73
N SER A 198 13.37 5.19 -6.35
CA SER A 198 12.67 4.49 -5.27
C SER A 198 12.49 3.02 -5.60
N LYS A 199 12.76 2.18 -4.60
CA LYS A 199 12.47 0.74 -4.58
C LYS A 199 11.04 0.47 -4.13
N LEU A 200 10.66 -0.81 -4.09
CA LEU A 200 9.40 -1.25 -3.49
C LEU A 200 9.46 -1.03 -1.97
N THR A 201 8.59 -0.16 -1.48
CA THR A 201 8.45 0.21 -0.07
C THR A 201 6.98 0.35 0.29
N GLY A 202 6.63 0.21 1.57
CA GLY A 202 5.23 0.30 2.02
C GLY A 202 4.38 -0.80 1.39
N LEU A 203 4.81 -2.04 1.51
CA LEU A 203 4.18 -3.19 0.85
C LEU A 203 2.82 -3.49 1.48
N TYR A 204 1.82 -3.77 0.67
CA TYR A 204 0.46 -4.01 1.17
C TYR A 204 -0.40 -4.89 0.27
N SER A 205 -1.52 -5.35 0.83
CA SER A 205 -2.65 -6.02 0.15
C SER A 205 -3.97 -5.43 0.66
N PHE A 206 -5.05 -5.53 -0.09
CA PHE A 206 -6.37 -5.09 0.38
C PHE A 206 -7.54 -5.82 -0.29
N VAL A 207 -8.73 -5.69 0.33
CA VAL A 207 -10.02 -6.07 -0.24
C VAL A 207 -10.94 -4.85 -0.24
N GLU A 208 -11.48 -4.51 -1.40
CA GLU A 208 -12.32 -3.32 -1.63
C GLU A 208 -13.64 -3.68 -2.33
N ASP A 209 -14.71 -2.97 -1.94
CA ASP A 209 -15.95 -2.85 -2.71
C ASP A 209 -15.93 -1.54 -3.53
N PHE A 210 -15.67 -1.65 -4.83
CA PHE A 210 -15.76 -0.53 -5.76
C PHE A 210 -17.10 -0.46 -6.50
N ARG A 211 -18.01 -1.42 -6.25
CA ARG A 211 -19.38 -1.37 -6.80
C ARG A 211 -20.17 -0.20 -6.22
N ARG A 212 -19.97 0.07 -4.92
CA ARG A 212 -20.49 1.24 -4.17
C ARG A 212 -21.98 1.51 -4.44
N ASN A 213 -22.81 0.45 -4.52
CA ASN A 213 -24.23 0.55 -4.92
C ASN A 213 -25.22 0.22 -3.80
N ARG A 214 -24.78 0.23 -2.54
CA ARG A 214 -25.53 -0.17 -1.33
C ARG A 214 -25.84 -1.67 -1.26
N VAL A 215 -26.30 -2.28 -2.35
CA VAL A 215 -26.57 -3.73 -2.42
C VAL A 215 -25.28 -4.52 -2.22
N SER A 216 -24.18 -4.02 -2.78
CA SER A 216 -22.83 -4.60 -2.66
C SER A 216 -22.39 -4.77 -1.21
N THR A 217 -22.87 -3.92 -0.30
CA THR A 217 -22.54 -4.00 1.14
C THR A 217 -23.13 -5.22 1.83
N THR A 218 -24.19 -5.82 1.27
CA THR A 218 -24.84 -7.05 1.80
C THR A 218 -24.11 -8.32 1.41
N LYS A 219 -23.03 -8.22 0.62
CA LYS A 219 -22.25 -9.36 0.13
C LYS A 219 -20.89 -9.39 0.79
N ASN A 220 -20.54 -10.55 1.34
CA ASN A 220 -19.21 -10.80 1.88
C ASN A 220 -18.18 -10.91 0.74
N ARG A 221 -17.01 -10.33 0.95
CA ARG A 221 -15.80 -10.48 0.14
C ARG A 221 -14.69 -10.98 1.05
N GLN A 222 -14.01 -12.04 0.67
CA GLN A 222 -12.94 -12.62 1.48
C GLN A 222 -11.82 -13.18 0.62
N ALA A 223 -10.59 -12.93 1.04
CA ALA A 223 -9.40 -13.53 0.46
C ALA A 223 -8.37 -13.89 1.53
N GLU A 224 -7.65 -14.97 1.27
CA GLU A 224 -6.48 -15.42 2.00
C GLU A 224 -5.21 -15.03 1.24
N PHE A 225 -4.18 -14.63 1.97
CA PHE A 225 -2.89 -14.21 1.46
C PHE A 225 -1.80 -15.11 2.04
N GLY A 226 -0.93 -15.61 1.15
CA GLY A 226 0.19 -16.46 1.53
C GLY A 226 1.25 -15.73 2.36
N VAL A 227 2.32 -16.45 2.67
CA VAL A 227 3.56 -15.81 3.14
C VAL A 227 4.26 -15.20 1.92
N GLY A 228 4.08 -13.89 1.73
CA GLY A 228 4.78 -13.14 0.70
C GLY A 228 6.29 -13.18 0.86
N TRP A 229 7.02 -12.77 -0.17
CA TRP A 229 8.48 -12.74 -0.18
C TRP A 229 8.99 -11.43 -0.78
N VAL A 230 10.11 -10.95 -0.24
CA VAL A 230 10.86 -9.83 -0.83
C VAL A 230 12.27 -10.26 -1.19
N ARG A 231 12.76 -9.78 -2.34
CA ARG A 231 14.18 -9.88 -2.71
C ARG A 231 14.81 -8.51 -2.60
N THR A 232 15.88 -8.40 -1.81
CA THR A 232 16.66 -7.17 -1.65
C THR A 232 17.79 -7.10 -2.68
N GLN A 233 18.51 -5.97 -2.71
CA GLN A 233 19.62 -5.72 -3.64
C GLN A 233 20.82 -6.64 -3.43
N ASP A 234 20.99 -7.15 -2.22
CA ASP A 234 22.01 -8.15 -1.94
C ASP A 234 21.58 -9.55 -2.43
N ASN A 235 20.51 -9.62 -3.22
CA ASN A 235 19.89 -10.83 -3.76
C ASN A 235 19.34 -11.78 -2.69
N GLY A 236 19.19 -11.31 -1.44
CA GLY A 236 18.62 -12.06 -0.34
C GLY A 236 17.10 -12.10 -0.40
N TRP A 237 16.52 -13.30 -0.35
CA TRP A 237 15.09 -13.52 -0.17
C TRP A 237 14.72 -13.56 1.31
N SER A 238 13.73 -12.77 1.69
CA SER A 238 13.16 -12.73 3.05
C SER A 238 11.64 -12.91 3.02
N PRO A 239 11.06 -13.76 3.88
CA PRO A 239 9.62 -13.96 3.95
C PRO A 239 8.94 -12.80 4.71
N LEU A 240 7.73 -12.46 4.29
CA LEU A 240 6.85 -11.49 4.95
C LEU A 240 5.95 -12.23 5.94
N ARG A 241 6.50 -12.53 7.12
CA ARG A 241 5.78 -13.26 8.17
C ARG A 241 4.91 -12.39 9.07
N SER A 242 4.95 -11.07 8.92
CA SER A 242 4.12 -10.16 9.71
C SER A 242 3.27 -9.26 8.82
N ALA A 243 2.03 -9.03 9.23
CA ALA A 243 1.10 -8.13 8.53
C ALA A 243 0.28 -7.32 9.53
N ARG A 244 0.22 -6.01 9.32
CA ARG A 244 -0.62 -5.10 10.10
C ARG A 244 -2.00 -4.99 9.47
N PHE A 245 -3.04 -5.39 10.19
CA PHE A 245 -4.41 -5.29 9.74
C PHE A 245 -4.94 -3.86 9.91
N THR A 246 -5.45 -3.23 8.86
CA THR A 246 -6.02 -1.89 8.92
C THR A 246 -7.30 -1.79 8.07
N GLY A 247 -8.02 -0.69 8.20
CA GLY A 247 -9.18 -0.36 7.38
C GLY A 247 -9.17 1.11 7.05
N ASP A 248 -9.84 1.48 5.97
CA ASP A 248 -10.01 2.87 5.58
C ASP A 248 -10.90 3.63 6.59
N ALA A 249 -11.28 4.85 6.23
CA ALA A 249 -12.09 5.73 7.06
C ALA A 249 -13.61 5.39 7.05
N ASN A 250 -14.08 4.45 6.22
CA ASN A 250 -15.48 4.04 6.25
C ASN A 250 -15.80 3.40 7.61
N PRO A 251 -16.83 3.85 8.34
CA PRO A 251 -17.11 3.40 9.70
C PRO A 251 -17.76 2.01 9.77
N ALA A 252 -18.02 1.32 8.65
CA ALA A 252 -18.61 -0.02 8.67
C ALA A 252 -17.79 -1.01 9.52
N THR A 253 -18.50 -1.84 10.27
CA THR A 253 -17.93 -2.76 11.27
C THR A 253 -17.92 -4.23 10.82
N ASN A 254 -18.58 -4.52 9.70
CA ASN A 254 -18.66 -5.86 9.09
C ASN A 254 -17.34 -6.18 8.39
N ILE A 255 -16.28 -6.32 9.18
CA ILE A 255 -14.91 -6.56 8.74
C ILE A 255 -14.26 -7.63 9.63
N ASP A 256 -13.31 -8.34 9.04
CA ASP A 256 -12.38 -9.19 9.79
C ASP A 256 -11.05 -9.27 9.06
N GLY A 257 -10.02 -9.71 9.78
CA GLY A 257 -8.70 -9.93 9.23
C GLY A 257 -7.75 -10.39 10.31
N GLY A 258 -6.62 -10.95 9.90
CA GLY A 258 -5.66 -11.55 10.82
C GLY A 258 -5.09 -12.83 10.22
N ILE A 259 -5.00 -13.89 11.02
CA ILE A 259 -4.51 -15.20 10.60
C ILE A 259 -5.67 -16.18 10.54
N LEU A 260 -5.77 -16.91 9.43
CA LEU A 260 -6.67 -18.05 9.25
C LEU A 260 -5.83 -19.26 8.82
N GLY A 261 -5.69 -20.23 9.73
CA GLY A 261 -4.82 -21.40 9.51
C GLY A 261 -3.36 -20.99 9.28
N LYS A 262 -2.88 -21.13 8.04
CA LYS A 262 -1.50 -20.84 7.61
C LYS A 262 -1.37 -19.54 6.82
N HIS A 263 -2.45 -18.79 6.66
CA HIS A 263 -2.49 -17.59 5.81
C HIS A 263 -2.86 -16.36 6.62
N PHE A 264 -2.49 -15.20 6.09
CA PHE A 264 -3.21 -13.98 6.45
C PHE A 264 -4.55 -13.96 5.73
N PHE A 265 -5.53 -13.23 6.23
CA PHE A 265 -6.78 -13.04 5.51
C PHE A 265 -7.39 -11.66 5.76
N LEU A 266 -8.29 -11.28 4.86
CA LEU A 266 -9.11 -10.09 4.93
C LEU A 266 -10.54 -10.45 4.54
N SER A 267 -11.51 -9.90 5.26
CA SER A 267 -12.93 -10.04 4.96
C SER A 267 -13.70 -8.74 5.21
N THR A 268 -14.68 -8.43 4.36
CA THR A 268 -15.53 -7.24 4.50
C THR A 268 -16.90 -7.42 3.85
N GLY A 269 -17.93 -6.78 4.42
CA GLY A 269 -19.30 -6.77 3.91
C GLY A 269 -20.17 -7.95 4.36
N GLY A 270 -21.44 -7.93 3.98
CA GLY A 270 -22.43 -8.92 4.38
C GLY A 270 -22.53 -9.06 5.90
N ASP A 271 -22.68 -10.31 6.36
CA ASP A 271 -22.83 -10.64 7.78
C ASP A 271 -21.49 -10.93 8.48
N VAL A 272 -20.36 -10.45 7.93
CA VAL A 272 -19.03 -10.65 8.51
C VAL A 272 -18.97 -10.10 9.93
N THR A 273 -18.50 -10.93 10.86
CA THR A 273 -18.24 -10.62 12.25
C THR A 273 -16.72 -10.54 12.49
N SER A 274 -16.29 -9.59 13.34
CA SER A 274 -14.87 -9.44 13.70
C SER A 274 -14.51 -10.45 14.79
N GLU A 275 -14.06 -11.64 14.38
CA GLU A 275 -13.81 -12.77 15.29
C GLU A 275 -12.32 -13.09 15.45
N HIS A 276 -11.49 -12.80 14.45
CA HIS A 276 -10.10 -13.23 14.45
C HIS A 276 -9.15 -12.12 14.87
N GLY A 277 -9.30 -10.92 14.30
CA GLY A 277 -8.35 -9.85 14.54
C GLY A 277 -8.94 -8.46 14.73
N LYS A 278 -8.18 -7.65 15.45
CA LYS A 278 -8.50 -6.26 15.78
C LYS A 278 -7.78 -5.34 14.81
N LEU A 279 -8.50 -4.33 14.33
CA LEU A 279 -7.91 -3.27 13.54
C LEU A 279 -6.69 -2.66 14.24
N ARG A 280 -5.67 -2.36 13.43
CA ARG A 280 -4.38 -1.72 13.77
C ARG A 280 -3.38 -2.62 14.48
N GLU A 281 -3.73 -3.86 14.80
CA GLU A 281 -2.81 -4.88 15.32
C GLU A 281 -1.94 -5.48 14.21
N THR A 282 -0.80 -6.04 14.62
CA THR A 282 0.10 -6.80 13.76
C THR A 282 0.00 -8.28 14.11
N TYR A 283 -0.18 -9.10 13.07
CA TYR A 283 -0.23 -10.54 13.15
C TYR A 283 1.05 -11.13 12.60
N THR A 284 1.55 -12.18 13.23
CA THR A 284 2.78 -12.88 12.79
C THR A 284 2.49 -14.36 12.61
N LEU A 285 2.71 -14.87 11.39
CA LEU A 285 2.64 -16.29 11.10
C LEU A 285 3.86 -17.01 11.72
N PRO A 286 3.66 -18.20 12.30
CA PRO A 286 4.75 -18.95 12.92
C PRO A 286 5.74 -19.47 11.87
N ASP A 287 6.98 -19.73 12.27
CA ASP A 287 8.07 -20.10 11.35
C ASP A 287 7.85 -21.47 10.68
N GLU A 288 7.06 -22.34 11.31
CA GLU A 288 6.67 -23.67 10.82
C GLU A 288 5.69 -23.61 9.65
N VAL A 289 5.09 -22.44 9.35
CA VAL A 289 4.33 -22.26 8.12
C VAL A 289 5.33 -22.31 6.96
N GLU A 290 5.28 -23.44 6.23
CA GLU A 290 6.01 -23.64 4.99
C GLU A 290 5.61 -22.58 3.97
N SER A 291 6.62 -21.97 3.37
CA SER A 291 6.48 -21.07 2.24
C SER A 291 7.73 -21.20 1.38
N PRO A 292 7.66 -21.90 0.24
CA PRO A 292 8.81 -22.06 -0.63
C PRO A 292 9.20 -20.70 -1.21
N LYS A 293 10.51 -20.44 -1.26
CA LYS A 293 11.03 -19.25 -1.93
C LYS A 293 10.63 -19.27 -3.41
N PRO A 294 10.16 -18.15 -3.98
CA PRO A 294 9.73 -18.09 -5.37
C PRO A 294 10.96 -17.95 -6.29
N HIS A 295 11.82 -18.97 -6.38
CA HIS A 295 12.99 -18.91 -7.27
C HIS A 295 12.60 -19.01 -8.76
N ASP A 296 11.43 -19.58 -9.05
CA ASP A 296 10.89 -19.74 -10.39
C ASP A 296 10.58 -18.40 -11.10
N ILE A 297 10.37 -17.31 -10.35
CA ILE A 297 10.18 -15.96 -10.92
C ILE A 297 11.47 -15.40 -11.54
N LEU A 298 12.65 -15.83 -11.09
CA LEU A 298 13.92 -15.22 -11.47
C LEU A 298 14.16 -15.29 -12.98
N THR A 299 13.84 -16.42 -13.61
CA THR A 299 13.97 -16.58 -15.06
C THR A 299 13.08 -15.60 -15.84
N ALA A 300 11.86 -15.37 -15.36
CA ALA A 300 10.94 -14.41 -15.99
C ALA A 300 11.39 -12.95 -15.79
N LEU A 301 12.00 -12.64 -14.64
CA LEU A 301 12.59 -11.33 -14.38
C LEU A 301 13.76 -11.05 -15.32
N ASP A 302 14.70 -11.98 -15.44
CA ASP A 302 15.89 -11.82 -16.28
C ASP A 302 15.51 -11.62 -17.76
N ALA A 303 14.50 -12.35 -18.24
CA ALA A 303 13.97 -12.17 -19.60
C ALA A 303 13.35 -10.78 -19.79
N ALA A 304 12.51 -10.32 -18.85
CA ALA A 304 11.86 -9.02 -18.94
C ALA A 304 12.85 -7.85 -18.88
N VAL A 305 13.89 -7.94 -18.04
CA VAL A 305 14.95 -6.92 -17.95
C VAL A 305 15.75 -6.85 -19.25
N SER A 306 16.15 -8.00 -19.79
CA SER A 306 16.93 -8.07 -21.03
C SER A 306 16.20 -7.40 -22.20
N ASP A 307 14.89 -7.65 -22.33
CA ASP A 307 14.07 -7.09 -23.39
C ASP A 307 13.90 -5.56 -23.26
N VAL A 308 13.81 -5.02 -22.04
CA VAL A 308 13.73 -3.56 -21.81
C VAL A 308 15.05 -2.88 -22.22
N ILE A 309 16.19 -3.49 -21.91
CA ILE A 309 17.51 -2.95 -22.30
C ILE A 309 17.65 -2.94 -23.83
N GLN A 310 17.34 -4.05 -24.50
CA GLN A 310 17.42 -4.13 -25.97
C GLN A 310 16.46 -3.16 -26.67
N GLY A 311 15.23 -3.02 -26.16
CA GLY A 311 14.26 -2.07 -26.70
C GLY A 311 14.72 -0.61 -26.57
N ASN A 312 15.40 -0.27 -25.47
CA ASN A 312 15.97 1.06 -25.28
C ASN A 312 17.14 1.34 -26.23
N GLU A 313 18.01 0.35 -26.51
CA GLU A 313 19.11 0.49 -27.48
C GLU A 313 18.63 0.66 -28.91
N ALA A 314 17.57 -0.05 -29.32
CA ALA A 314 16.99 0.09 -30.66
C ALA A 314 16.27 1.44 -30.91
N SER A 315 15.98 2.20 -29.85
CA SER A 315 15.26 3.48 -29.90
C SER A 315 16.17 4.73 -29.89
N LYS A 316 17.49 4.53 -29.76
CA LYS A 316 18.51 5.59 -29.80
C LYS A 316 19.17 5.68 -31.18
#